data_AF-A0A4P5VGI9-F1
#
_entry.id   AF-A0A4P5VGI9-F1
#
_cell.length_a   1.000
_cell.length_b   1.000
_cell.length_c   1.000
_cell.angle_alpha   90.00
_cell.angle_beta   90.00
_cell.angle_gamma   90.00
#
_symmetry.space_group_name_H-M   'P 1'
#
loop_
_entity.id
_entity.type
_entity.pdbx_description
1 polymer ?
#
loop_
_entity_poly.entity_id
_entity_poly.type
_entity_poly.pdbx_seq_one_letter_code
_entity_poly.pdbx_strand_id
1 'polypeptide(L)'
;MDQQNHPLHGMDRAHVDRLLAVEKPVDADLVEAARLLTRYADFPGAPDLRDDLAKVLRLWGLDLSQLQERTRAVWSAGFRPVGLAPVSEGVGSGFDTASEETG
;
A
#
# COMPACT_ATOMS: atom_id res chain seq x y z
N MET A 1 2.66 25.98 8.81
CA MET A 1 3.26 24.89 8.02
C MET A 1 2.22 24.47 7.01
N ASP A 2 2.45 24.79 5.75
CA ASP A 2 1.53 24.48 4.66
C ASP A 2 1.48 22.97 4.47
N GLN A 3 0.29 22.40 4.63
CA GLN A 3 0.07 20.98 4.45
C GLN A 3 0.27 20.65 2.96
N GLN A 4 1.27 19.84 2.63
CA GLN A 4 1.50 19.42 1.25
C GLN A 4 0.26 18.66 0.74
N ASN A 5 -0.29 19.11 -0.38
CA ASN A 5 -1.40 18.43 -1.03
C ASN A 5 -0.85 17.42 -2.04
N HIS A 6 -1.19 16.14 -1.86
CA HIS A 6 -0.79 15.11 -2.81
C HIS A 6 -1.61 15.26 -4.11
N PRO A 7 -1.00 15.19 -5.31
CA PRO A 7 -1.74 15.39 -6.57
C PRO A 7 -2.83 14.34 -6.79
N LEU A 8 -2.69 13.14 -6.22
CA LEU A 8 -3.71 12.08 -6.29
C LEU A 8 -4.71 12.11 -5.13
N HIS A 9 -4.63 13.10 -4.21
CA HIS A 9 -5.45 13.13 -3.00
C HIS A 9 -6.94 12.98 -3.29
N GLY A 10 -7.49 13.69 -4.28
CA GLY A 10 -8.92 13.60 -4.61
C GLY A 10 -9.36 12.20 -5.07
N MET A 11 -8.51 11.50 -5.84
CA MET A 11 -8.79 10.13 -6.27
C MET A 11 -8.63 9.16 -5.10
N ASP A 12 -7.56 9.30 -4.33
CA ASP A 12 -7.25 8.45 -3.19
C ASP A 12 -8.30 8.59 -2.08
N ARG A 13 -8.84 9.80 -1.89
CA ARG A 13 -9.96 10.06 -0.96
C ARG A 13 -11.17 9.21 -1.33
N ALA A 14 -11.57 9.21 -2.60
CA ALA A 14 -12.69 8.38 -3.06
C ALA A 14 -12.44 6.87 -2.84
N HIS A 15 -11.19 6.42 -3.01
CA HIS A 15 -10.82 5.05 -2.69
C HIS A 15 -10.93 4.75 -1.20
N VAL A 16 -10.41 5.63 -0.32
CA VAL A 16 -10.50 5.47 1.14
C VAL A 16 -11.96 5.48 1.60
N ASP A 17 -12.79 6.39 1.10
CA ASP A 17 -14.22 6.46 1.45
C ASP A 17 -14.96 5.17 1.03
N ARG A 18 -14.60 4.57 -0.12
CA ARG A 18 -15.13 3.25 -0.51
C ARG A 18 -14.70 2.17 0.48
N LEU A 19 -13.42 2.13 0.89
CA LEU A 19 -12.91 1.12 1.82
C LEU A 19 -13.55 1.23 3.20
N LEU A 20 -13.84 2.45 3.68
CA LEU A 20 -14.56 2.68 4.94
C LEU A 20 -15.98 2.11 4.94
N ALA A 21 -16.62 2.04 3.76
CA ALA A 21 -17.96 1.46 3.62
C ALA A 21 -17.96 -0.08 3.52
N VAL A 22 -16.79 -0.72 3.43
CA VAL A 22 -16.67 -2.18 3.30
C VAL A 22 -16.64 -2.83 4.69
N GLU A 23 -17.65 -3.64 4.99
CA GLU A 23 -17.71 -4.42 6.24
C GLU A 23 -16.82 -5.68 6.19
N LYS A 24 -16.74 -6.33 5.02
CA LYS A 24 -15.96 -7.56 4.81
C LYS A 24 -15.05 -7.39 3.60
N PRO A 25 -13.75 -7.11 3.79
CA PRO A 25 -12.84 -6.84 2.69
C PRO A 25 -12.58 -8.09 1.85
N VAL A 26 -12.60 -7.93 0.53
CA VAL A 26 -12.08 -8.94 -0.41
C VAL A 26 -10.62 -8.66 -0.74
N ASP A 27 -9.96 -9.59 -1.42
CA ASP A 27 -8.54 -9.51 -1.79
C ASP A 27 -8.14 -8.18 -2.45
N ALA A 28 -8.98 -7.65 -3.34
CA ALA A 28 -8.77 -6.37 -3.99
C ALA A 28 -8.79 -5.18 -3.01
N ASP A 29 -9.64 -5.23 -1.99
CA ASP A 29 -9.72 -4.18 -0.95
C ASP A 29 -8.46 -4.17 -0.08
N LEU A 30 -7.95 -5.37 0.25
CA LEU A 30 -6.72 -5.52 1.02
C LEU A 30 -5.51 -4.95 0.26
N VAL A 31 -5.41 -5.29 -1.04
CA VAL A 31 -4.33 -4.80 -1.90
C VAL A 31 -4.41 -3.28 -2.07
N GLU A 32 -5.61 -2.71 -2.26
CA GLU A 32 -5.78 -1.25 -2.38
C GLU A 32 -5.44 -0.53 -1.07
N ALA A 33 -5.92 -1.03 0.08
CA ALA A 33 -5.58 -0.46 1.39
C ALA A 33 -4.06 -0.47 1.62
N ALA A 34 -3.39 -1.58 1.29
CA ALA A 34 -1.94 -1.69 1.43
C ALA A 34 -1.20 -0.69 0.54
N ARG A 35 -1.63 -0.55 -0.72
CA ARG A 35 -1.07 0.42 -1.67
C ARG A 35 -1.19 1.86 -1.16
N LEU A 36 -2.36 2.24 -0.66
CA LEU A 36 -2.61 3.58 -0.12
C LEU A 36 -1.79 3.83 1.15
N LEU A 37 -1.71 2.85 2.06
CA LEU A 37 -0.87 2.95 3.25
C LEU A 37 0.60 3.16 2.90
N THR A 38 1.15 2.41 1.94
CA THR A 38 2.54 2.60 1.48
C THR A 38 2.74 3.98 0.86
N ARG A 39 1.80 4.48 0.05
CA ARG A 39 1.88 5.81 -0.57
C ARG A 39 1.95 6.93 0.46
N TYR A 40 1.15 6.85 1.52
CA TYR A 40 1.01 7.92 2.52
C TYR A 40 1.87 7.71 3.77
N ALA A 41 2.64 6.62 3.86
CA ALA A 41 3.45 6.31 5.04
C ALA A 41 4.51 7.40 5.35
N ASP A 42 5.23 7.85 4.32
CA ASP A 42 6.31 8.84 4.43
C ASP A 42 5.89 10.24 3.92
N PHE A 43 4.63 10.39 3.50
CA PHE A 43 4.15 11.66 2.99
C PHE A 43 3.81 12.62 4.16
N PRO A 44 4.39 13.84 4.18
CA PRO A 44 4.20 14.77 5.30
C PRO A 44 2.83 15.47 5.30
N GLY A 45 2.01 15.28 4.26
CA GLY A 45 0.64 15.80 4.17
C GLY A 45 -0.45 14.72 4.30
N ALA A 46 -1.70 15.11 4.02
CA ALA A 46 -2.88 14.23 4.03
C ALA A 46 -3.08 13.36 5.31
N PRO A 47 -2.99 13.95 6.53
CA PRO A 47 -3.28 13.22 7.76
C PRO A 47 -4.70 12.64 7.77
N ASP A 48 -5.66 13.31 7.12
CA ASP A 48 -7.03 12.82 6.99
C ASP A 48 -7.10 11.42 6.36
N LEU A 49 -6.35 11.18 5.29
CA LEU A 49 -6.29 9.87 4.63
C LEU A 49 -5.59 8.83 5.50
N ARG A 50 -4.53 9.22 6.22
CA ARG A 50 -3.80 8.31 7.12
C ARG A 50 -4.67 7.87 8.29
N ASP A 51 -5.39 8.80 8.91
CA ASP A 51 -6.34 8.53 9.98
C ASP A 51 -7.49 7.65 9.49
N ASP A 52 -8.03 7.92 8.30
CA ASP A 52 -9.11 7.12 7.74
C ASP A 52 -8.65 5.72 7.32
N LEU A 53 -7.44 5.55 6.78
CA LEU A 53 -6.84 4.24 6.51
C LEU A 53 -6.60 3.45 7.81
N ALA A 54 -6.21 4.12 8.91
CA ALA A 54 -6.13 3.47 10.22
C ALA A 54 -7.50 3.03 10.74
N LYS A 55 -8.56 3.80 10.47
CA LYS A 55 -9.95 3.39 10.78
C LYS A 55 -10.38 2.18 9.95
N VAL A 56 -10.07 2.14 8.66
CA VAL A 56 -10.35 0.99 7.78
C VAL A 56 -9.77 -0.29 8.38
N LEU A 57 -8.49 -0.26 8.76
CA LEU A 57 -7.82 -1.38 9.41
C LEU A 57 -8.54 -1.84 10.68
N ARG A 58 -8.90 -0.87 11.55
CA ARG A 58 -9.62 -1.15 12.79
C ARG A 58 -11.02 -1.73 12.56
N LEU A 59 -11.75 -1.26 11.55
CA LEU A 59 -13.06 -1.81 11.18
C LEU A 59 -12.96 -3.26 10.73
N TRP A 60 -11.88 -3.62 10.04
CA TRP A 60 -11.64 -4.99 9.59
C TRP A 60 -10.99 -5.88 10.65
N GLY A 61 -10.65 -5.33 11.81
CA GLY A 61 -9.94 -6.04 12.88
C GLY A 61 -8.53 -6.47 12.46
N LEU A 62 -7.85 -5.65 11.66
CA LEU A 62 -6.51 -5.91 11.14
C LEU A 62 -5.52 -4.85 11.63
N ASP A 63 -4.30 -5.30 11.88
CA ASP A 63 -3.13 -4.43 11.98
C ASP A 63 -2.36 -4.39 10.65
N LEU A 64 -1.46 -3.42 10.52
CA LEU A 64 -0.62 -3.25 9.32
C LEU A 64 0.17 -4.52 8.96
N SER A 65 0.66 -5.25 9.95
CA SER A 65 1.39 -6.52 9.72
C SER A 65 0.50 -7.59 9.10
N GLN A 66 -0.72 -7.75 9.63
CA GLN A 66 -1.69 -8.73 9.13
C GLN A 66 -2.19 -8.36 7.73
N LEU A 67 -2.43 -7.07 7.47
CA LEU A 67 -2.77 -6.59 6.14
C LEU A 67 -1.67 -6.96 5.13
N GLN A 68 -0.40 -6.69 5.47
CA GLN A 68 0.73 -7.02 4.59
C GLN A 68 0.87 -8.53 4.37
N GLU A 69 0.70 -9.34 5.41
CA GLU A 69 0.72 -10.81 5.28
C GLU A 69 -0.36 -11.32 4.33
N ARG A 70 -1.61 -10.89 4.52
CA ARG A 70 -2.72 -11.27 3.65
C ARG A 70 -2.51 -10.78 2.22
N THR A 71 -2.05 -9.54 2.07
CA THR A 71 -1.72 -8.97 0.75
C THR A 71 -0.67 -9.81 0.04
N ARG A 72 0.42 -10.23 0.71
CA ARG A 72 1.43 -11.12 0.14
C ARG A 72 0.84 -12.47 -0.30
N ALA A 73 -0.04 -13.06 0.52
CA ALA A 73 -0.73 -14.30 0.16
C ALA A 73 -1.58 -14.13 -1.11
N VAL A 74 -2.32 -13.01 -1.22
CA VAL A 74 -3.11 -12.65 -2.40
C VAL A 74 -2.24 -12.54 -3.66
N TRP A 75 -1.08 -11.87 -3.58
CA TRP A 75 -0.13 -11.80 -4.68
C TRP A 75 0.43 -13.17 -5.09
N SER A 76 0.75 -14.01 -4.09
CA SER A 76 1.23 -15.38 -4.30
C SER A 76 0.18 -16.29 -4.92
N ALA A 77 -1.11 -16.04 -4.66
CA ALA A 77 -2.24 -16.76 -5.26
C ALA A 77 -2.50 -16.35 -6.72
N GLY A 78 -1.74 -15.39 -7.27
CA GLY A 78 -1.85 -14.96 -8.66
C GLY A 78 -2.76 -13.76 -8.89
N PHE A 79 -3.22 -13.08 -7.84
CA PHE A 79 -3.98 -11.84 -7.99
C PHE A 79 -3.14 -10.78 -8.70
N ARG A 80 -3.74 -10.11 -9.70
CA ARG A 80 -3.10 -9.00 -10.42
C ARG A 80 -4.10 -7.86 -10.51
N PRO A 81 -3.84 -6.72 -9.85
CA PRO A 81 -4.67 -5.54 -10.04
C PRO A 81 -4.53 -5.06 -11.48
N VAL A 82 -5.64 -4.59 -12.06
CA VAL A 82 -5.69 -4.11 -13.44
C VAL A 82 -4.68 -2.97 -13.62
N GLY A 83 -3.74 -3.12 -14.57
CA GLY A 83 -2.75 -2.10 -14.91
C GLY A 83 -1.35 -2.29 -14.31
N LEU A 84 -1.12 -3.25 -13.41
CA LEU A 84 0.23 -3.70 -13.08
C LEU A 84 0.59 -4.92 -13.94
N ALA A 85 1.54 -4.73 -14.86
CA ALA A 85 2.18 -5.85 -15.57
C ALA A 85 2.82 -6.81 -14.54
N PRO A 86 2.96 -8.11 -14.86
CA PRO A 86 3.64 -9.04 -13.97
C PRO A 86 5.05 -8.49 -13.67
N VAL A 87 5.32 -8.23 -12.39
CA VAL A 87 6.70 -8.21 -11.91
C VAL A 87 7.16 -9.66 -12.00
N SER A 88 7.68 -10.03 -13.16
CA SER A 88 8.27 -11.34 -13.40
C SER A 88 9.25 -11.63 -12.27
N GLU A 89 9.14 -12.83 -11.71
CA GLU A 89 10.07 -13.42 -10.74
C GLU A 89 11.51 -13.05 -11.10
N GLY A 90 12.03 -12.12 -10.31
CA GLY A 90 13.23 -11.38 -10.67
C GLY A 90 13.48 -10.25 -9.67
N VAL A 91 13.21 -10.48 -8.38
CA VAL A 91 14.02 -9.82 -7.35
C VAL A 91 15.40 -10.45 -7.48
N GLY A 92 16.14 -10.00 -8.50
CA GLY A 92 17.57 -10.17 -8.55
C GLY A 92 18.10 -9.57 -7.27
N SER A 93 18.70 -10.42 -6.45
CA SER A 93 19.56 -10.02 -5.35
C SER A 93 20.71 -9.18 -5.92
N GLY A 94 20.43 -7.91 -6.16
CA GLY A 94 21.37 -6.88 -6.63
C GLY A 94 21.82 -6.00 -5.47
N PHE A 95 22.11 -6.61 -4.32
CA PHE A 95 23.03 -6.02 -3.37
C PHE A 95 24.41 -6.57 -3.71
N ASP A 96 24.96 -6.12 -4.84
CA ASP A 96 26.37 -6.33 -5.15
C ASP A 96 27.12 -5.09 -4.66
N THR A 97 27.50 -5.10 -3.39
CA THR A 97 28.52 -4.16 -2.89
C THR A 97 29.89 -4.79 -3.09
N ALA A 98 30.32 -4.91 -4.34
CA ALA A 98 31.73 -5.03 -4.67
C ALA A 98 32.31 -3.61 -4.76
N SER A 99 32.65 -3.04 -3.61
CA SER A 99 33.60 -1.92 -3.58
C SER A 99 35.01 -2.50 -3.68
N GLU A 100 35.45 -2.79 -4.91
CA GLU A 100 36.88 -2.94 -5.19
C GLU A 100 37.48 -1.53 -5.37
N GLU A 101 38.06 -0.98 -4.31
CA GLU A 101 39.01 0.13 -4.42
C GLU A 101 40.41 -0.43 -4.15
N THR A 102 41.15 -0.67 -5.23
CA THR A 102 42.61 -0.81 -5.21
C THR A 102 43.20 0.60 -5.25
N GLY A 103 44.05 0.92 -4.28
CA GLY A 103 44.84 2.16 -4.25
C GLY A 103 45.87 2.13 -3.14
#